data_AF-A0A4R8DHP4-F1
#
_entry.id   AF-A0A4R8DHP4-F1
#
_cell.length_a   1.000
_cell.length_b   1.000
_cell.length_c   1.000
_cell.angle_alpha   90.00
_cell.angle_beta   90.00
_cell.angle_gamma   90.00
#
_symmetry.space_group_name_H-M   'P 1'
#
loop_
_entity.id
_entity.type
_entity.pdbx_description
1 polymer ?
#
loop_
_entity_poly.entity_id
_entity_poly.type
_entity_poly.pdbx_seq_one_letter_code
_entity_poly.pdbx_strand_id
1 'polypeptide(L)'
;MIPFDLNDTLALLERTPDVLDNLLEGLAPAWLMNNEGGDSWSPHDVLCHLIECEAVNWIPRIDIILSDKEDKRFVPFDRFRNLDVMKEQPVAALLEEFKKRRTGNIAWLRSRKIGPGYNT
;
A
#
# COMPACT_ATOMS: atom_id res chain seq x y z
N MET A 1 -14.63 11.31 -17.70
CA MET A 1 -13.57 10.44 -17.15
C MET A 1 -12.30 11.26 -17.07
N ILE A 2 -11.62 11.29 -15.93
CA ILE A 2 -10.36 12.03 -15.78
C ILE A 2 -9.25 11.19 -16.44
N PRO A 3 -8.45 11.75 -17.37
CA PRO A 3 -7.32 11.02 -17.95
C PRO A 3 -6.29 10.67 -16.87
N PHE A 4 -5.62 9.53 -17.01
CA PHE A 4 -4.55 9.16 -16.09
C PHE A 4 -3.34 10.09 -16.24
N ASP A 5 -2.91 10.67 -15.13
CA ASP A 5 -1.63 11.36 -15.00
C ASP A 5 -0.84 10.76 -13.83
N LEU A 6 0.45 10.48 -14.07
CA LEU A 6 1.31 9.82 -13.08
C LEU A 6 1.61 10.75 -11.91
N ASN A 7 1.84 12.04 -12.15
CA ASN A 7 2.18 12.99 -11.08
C ASN A 7 0.96 13.23 -10.18
N ASP A 8 -0.23 13.37 -10.76
CA ASP A 8 -1.47 13.48 -10.00
C ASP A 8 -1.75 12.22 -9.17
N THR A 9 -1.48 11.05 -9.74
CA THR A 9 -1.63 9.77 -9.02
C THR A 9 -0.61 9.65 -7.88
N LEU A 10 0.65 10.02 -8.12
CA LEU A 10 1.68 10.06 -7.07
C LEU A 10 1.28 11.01 -5.94
N ALA A 11 0.76 12.19 -6.28
CA ALA A 11 0.28 13.17 -5.32
C ALA A 11 -0.83 12.58 -4.40
N LEU A 12 -1.73 11.75 -4.93
CA LEU A 12 -2.73 11.04 -4.13
C LEU A 12 -2.08 9.98 -3.22
N LEU A 13 -1.16 9.18 -3.76
CA LEU A 13 -0.45 8.14 -3.02
C LEU A 13 0.40 8.72 -1.87
N GLU A 14 1.01 9.88 -2.04
CA GLU A 14 1.79 10.57 -1.01
C GLU A 14 0.93 11.04 0.16
N ARG A 15 -0.30 11.47 -0.11
CA ARG A 15 -1.22 11.98 0.91
C ARG A 15 -1.87 10.88 1.74
N THR A 16 -1.99 9.67 1.20
CA THR A 16 -2.78 8.60 1.84
C THR A 16 -2.31 8.26 3.25
N PRO A 17 -1.00 8.09 3.54
CA PRO A 17 -0.55 7.77 4.90
C PRO A 17 -0.93 8.84 5.91
N ASP A 18 -0.73 10.13 5.58
CA ASP A 18 -1.05 11.23 6.48
C ASP A 18 -2.57 11.38 6.69
N VAL A 19 -3.39 11.07 5.67
CA VAL A 19 -4.85 11.05 5.82
C VAL A 19 -5.29 9.95 6.79
N LEU A 20 -4.72 8.75 6.68
CA LEU A 20 -5.05 7.65 7.59
C LEU A 20 -4.53 7.91 9.00
N ASP A 21 -3.36 8.51 9.12
CA ASP A 21 -2.75 8.90 10.40
C ASP A 21 -3.67 9.85 11.17
N ASN A 22 -4.04 10.98 10.56
CA ASN A 22 -4.96 11.95 11.15
C ASN A 22 -6.35 11.39 11.45
N LEU A 23 -6.79 10.39 10.69
CA LEU A 23 -8.12 9.79 10.86
C LEU A 23 -8.15 8.75 11.98
N LEU A 24 -7.08 7.98 12.17
CA LEU A 24 -7.08 6.77 13.01
C LEU A 24 -6.27 6.92 14.30
N GLU A 25 -5.29 7.80 14.35
CA GLU A 25 -4.42 7.96 15.52
C GLU A 25 -5.24 8.40 16.76
N GLY A 26 -4.96 7.76 17.90
CA GLY A 26 -5.58 8.10 19.18
C GLY A 26 -7.05 7.67 19.35
N LEU A 27 -7.65 7.04 18.34
CA LEU A 27 -9.01 6.51 18.46
C LEU A 27 -9.11 5.34 19.46
N ALA A 28 -10.27 5.21 20.09
CA ALA A 28 -10.57 4.10 20.98
C ALA A 28 -10.57 2.76 20.21
N PRO A 29 -10.19 1.63 20.86
CA PRO A 29 -10.15 0.32 20.21
C PRO A 29 -11.46 -0.09 19.51
N ALA A 30 -12.61 0.35 20.03
CA ALA A 30 -13.92 0.07 19.42
C ALA A 30 -14.07 0.63 17.99
N TRP A 31 -13.41 1.74 17.66
CA TRP A 31 -13.42 2.27 16.29
C TRP A 31 -12.42 1.55 15.38
N LEU A 32 -11.31 1.10 15.95
CA LEU A 32 -10.20 0.51 15.19
C LEU A 32 -10.43 -0.97 14.88
N MET A 33 -11.14 -1.69 15.77
CA MET A 33 -11.35 -3.14 15.69
C MET A 33 -12.76 -3.54 15.24
N ASN A 34 -13.70 -2.60 15.15
CA ASN A 34 -15.04 -2.89 14.64
C ASN A 34 -15.03 -3.02 13.11
N ASN A 35 -15.86 -3.92 12.58
CA ASN A 35 -16.00 -4.15 11.16
C ASN A 35 -17.45 -3.92 10.69
N GLU A 36 -17.71 -4.17 9.41
CA GLU A 36 -19.04 -4.03 8.79
C GLU A 36 -19.94 -5.26 9.02
N GLY A 37 -19.56 -6.16 9.95
CA GLY A 37 -20.22 -7.43 10.23
C GLY A 37 -19.69 -8.60 9.40
N GLY A 38 -20.04 -9.83 9.80
CA GLY A 38 -19.57 -11.06 9.17
C GLY A 38 -18.05 -11.17 9.14
N ASP A 39 -17.51 -11.65 8.02
CA ASP A 39 -16.06 -11.83 7.79
C ASP A 39 -15.40 -10.59 7.17
N SER A 40 -15.98 -9.40 7.34
CA SER A 40 -15.41 -8.14 6.84
C SER A 40 -14.23 -7.66 7.70
N TRP A 41 -13.45 -6.76 7.13
CA TRP A 41 -12.25 -6.22 7.74
C TRP A 41 -12.54 -4.99 8.60
N SER A 42 -11.88 -4.90 9.75
CA SER A 42 -11.82 -3.69 10.56
C SER A 42 -10.85 -2.66 9.97
N PRO A 43 -10.87 -1.39 10.41
CA PRO A 43 -9.83 -0.41 10.04
C PRO A 43 -8.40 -0.89 10.32
N HIS A 44 -8.20 -1.64 11.42
CA HIS A 44 -6.92 -2.28 11.73
C HIS A 44 -6.51 -3.30 10.66
N ASP A 45 -7.41 -4.22 10.29
CA ASP A 45 -7.16 -5.22 9.25
C ASP A 45 -6.86 -4.56 7.89
N VAL A 46 -7.61 -3.51 7.54
CA VAL A 46 -7.40 -2.73 6.31
C VAL A 46 -6.01 -2.09 6.30
N LEU A 47 -5.57 -1.49 7.42
CA LEU A 47 -4.23 -0.91 7.51
C LEU A 47 -3.13 -1.97 7.36
N CYS A 48 -3.28 -3.13 8.01
CA CYS A 48 -2.37 -4.26 7.83
C CYS A 48 -2.31 -4.72 6.36
N HIS A 49 -3.47 -4.82 5.71
CA HIS A 49 -3.55 -5.18 4.31
C HIS A 49 -2.85 -4.17 3.38
N LEU A 50 -2.99 -2.87 3.65
CA LEU A 50 -2.31 -1.82 2.89
C LEU A 50 -0.79 -1.93 3.02
N ILE A 51 -0.28 -2.16 4.24
CA ILE A 51 1.16 -2.38 4.49
C ILE A 51 1.67 -3.59 3.70
N GLU A 52 0.91 -4.68 3.68
CA GLU A 52 1.28 -5.87 2.91
C GLU A 52 1.28 -5.60 1.40
N CYS A 53 0.32 -4.82 0.91
CA CYS A 53 0.30 -4.40 -0.49
C CYS A 53 1.54 -3.56 -0.86
N GLU A 54 2.01 -2.69 0.04
CA GLU A 54 3.27 -1.97 -0.14
C GLU A 54 4.48 -2.91 -0.23
N ALA A 55 4.45 -4.02 0.49
CA ALA A 55 5.57 -4.96 0.56
C ALA A 55 5.69 -5.85 -0.68
N VAL A 56 4.57 -6.46 -1.11
CA VAL A 56 4.62 -7.60 -2.03
C VAL A 56 3.69 -7.48 -3.24
N ASN A 57 2.92 -6.39 -3.36
CA ASN A 57 1.94 -6.27 -4.44
C ASN A 57 2.42 -5.36 -5.56
N TRP A 58 2.31 -4.04 -5.40
CA TRP A 58 2.39 -3.15 -6.56
C TRP A 58 3.81 -2.91 -7.07
N ILE A 59 4.80 -2.70 -6.19
CA ILE A 59 6.21 -2.54 -6.61
C ILE A 59 6.75 -3.78 -7.33
N PRO A 60 6.59 -5.01 -6.80
CA PRO A 60 7.07 -6.21 -7.50
C PRO A 60 6.42 -6.40 -8.87
N ARG A 61 5.13 -6.04 -9.01
CA ARG A 61 4.45 -6.11 -10.32
C ARG A 61 5.01 -5.10 -11.31
N ILE A 62 5.28 -3.87 -10.88
CA ILE A 62 5.95 -2.87 -11.72
C ILE A 62 7.33 -3.37 -12.14
N ASP A 63 8.11 -3.92 -11.20
CA ASP A 63 9.44 -4.48 -11.50
C ASP A 63 9.37 -5.61 -12.54
N ILE A 64 8.40 -6.53 -12.42
CA ILE A 64 8.16 -7.59 -13.43
C ILE A 64 7.84 -6.98 -14.80
N ILE A 65 6.94 -5.99 -14.85
CA ILE A 65 6.54 -5.31 -16.10
C ILE A 65 7.77 -4.68 -16.78
N LEU A 66 8.60 -3.98 -16.01
CA LEU A 66 9.77 -3.25 -16.51
C LEU A 66 11.00 -4.13 -16.76
N SER A 67 11.01 -5.37 -16.29
CA SER A 67 12.15 -6.27 -16.45
C SER A 67 12.30 -6.81 -17.89
N ASP A 68 13.50 -7.25 -18.26
CA ASP A 68 13.79 -7.95 -19.52
C ASP A 68 13.59 -9.47 -19.43
N LYS A 69 12.90 -9.94 -18.39
CA LYS A 69 12.65 -11.36 -18.18
C LYS A 69 11.72 -11.90 -19.27
N GLU A 70 12.03 -13.09 -19.77
CA GLU A 70 11.15 -13.83 -20.69
C GLU A 70 9.83 -14.21 -20.00
N ASP A 71 9.89 -14.67 -18.76
CA ASP A 71 8.71 -14.93 -17.94
C ASP A 71 8.31 -13.69 -17.13
N LYS A 72 7.22 -13.03 -17.55
CA LYS A 72 6.60 -11.89 -16.87
C LYS A 72 5.33 -12.24 -16.09
N ARG A 73 5.13 -13.51 -15.72
CA ARG A 73 3.96 -13.89 -14.90
C ARG A 73 4.06 -13.26 -13.51
N PHE A 74 2.94 -12.68 -13.06
CA PHE A 74 2.85 -12.18 -11.69
C PHE A 74 2.80 -13.32 -10.68
N VAL A 75 3.49 -13.12 -9.56
CA VAL A 75 3.42 -14.02 -8.41
C VAL A 75 2.01 -13.92 -7.79
N PRO A 76 1.36 -15.05 -7.45
CA PRO A 76 0.11 -15.02 -6.71
C PRO A 76 0.22 -14.22 -5.40
N PHE A 77 -0.79 -13.42 -5.13
CA PHE A 77 -0.85 -12.57 -3.94
C PHE A 77 -1.89 -13.11 -2.96
N ASP A 78 -1.46 -13.45 -1.75
CA ASP A 78 -2.33 -13.85 -0.65
C ASP A 78 -2.66 -12.63 0.20
N ARG A 79 -3.91 -12.16 0.11
CA ARG A 79 -4.37 -10.96 0.82
C ARG A 79 -4.50 -11.13 2.34
N PHE A 80 -4.46 -12.37 2.85
CA PHE A 80 -4.66 -12.69 4.26
C PHE A 80 -3.35 -13.00 4.99
N ARG A 81 -2.26 -13.22 4.24
CA ARG A 81 -0.99 -13.75 4.73
C ARG A 81 -0.46 -13.09 6.01
N ASN A 82 -0.60 -11.77 6.11
CA ASN A 82 -0.02 -10.98 7.20
C ASN A 82 -1.04 -10.42 8.19
N LEU A 83 -2.32 -10.75 8.06
CA LEU A 83 -3.33 -10.30 9.03
C LEU A 83 -3.04 -10.86 10.43
N ASP A 84 -2.71 -12.14 10.54
CA ASP A 84 -2.41 -12.76 11.85
C ASP A 84 -1.10 -12.26 12.46
N VAL A 85 -0.08 -11.97 11.63
CA VAL A 85 1.24 -11.48 12.10
C VAL A 85 1.16 -10.05 12.64
N MET A 86 0.30 -9.21 12.04
CA MET A 86 0.17 -7.79 12.41
C MET A 86 -0.95 -7.53 13.42
N LYS A 87 -1.76 -8.54 13.76
CA LYS A 87 -2.95 -8.44 14.62
C LYS A 87 -2.68 -7.82 15.99
N GLU A 88 -1.50 -8.05 16.54
CA GLU A 88 -1.10 -7.56 17.87
C GLU A 88 -0.35 -6.21 17.83
N GLN A 89 -0.09 -5.67 16.64
CA GLN A 89 0.65 -4.42 16.51
C GLN A 89 -0.24 -3.20 16.84
N PRO A 90 0.27 -2.23 17.62
CA PRO A 90 -0.43 -0.97 17.85
C PRO A 90 -0.67 -0.22 16.55
N VAL A 91 -1.85 0.41 16.40
CA VAL A 91 -2.21 1.17 15.19
C VAL A 91 -1.21 2.28 14.87
N ALA A 92 -0.66 2.97 15.89
CA ALA A 92 0.37 3.98 15.69
C ALA A 92 1.62 3.40 14.98
N ALA A 93 2.08 2.22 15.40
CA ALA A 93 3.23 1.56 14.76
C ALA A 93 2.92 1.12 13.32
N LEU A 94 1.69 0.69 13.06
CA LEU A 94 1.23 0.34 11.70
C LEU A 94 1.16 1.57 10.79
N LEU A 95 0.67 2.71 11.29
CA LEU A 95 0.63 3.97 10.55
C LEU A 95 2.03 4.45 10.16
N GLU A 96 2.98 4.41 11.10
CA GLU A 96 4.39 4.72 10.85
C GLU A 96 5.01 3.80 9.78
N GLU A 97 4.77 2.50 9.89
CA GLU A 97 5.29 1.52 8.94
C GLU A 97 4.67 1.71 7.54
N PHE A 98 3.37 1.99 7.46
CA PHE A 98 2.70 2.28 6.20
C PHE A 98 3.30 3.53 5.54
N LYS A 99 3.47 4.61 6.31
CA LYS A 99 4.07 5.86 5.82
C LYS A 99 5.50 5.65 5.33
N LYS A 100 6.31 4.91 6.08
CA LYS A 100 7.68 4.57 5.71
C LYS A 100 7.73 3.79 4.39
N ARG A 101 6.91 2.74 4.24
CA ARG A 101 6.87 1.93 3.02
C ARG A 101 6.39 2.73 1.82
N ARG A 102 5.28 3.48 1.97
CA ARG A 102 4.75 4.34 0.91
C ARG A 102 5.80 5.34 0.42
N THR A 103 6.49 5.99 1.35
CA THR A 103 7.55 6.96 1.02
C THR A 103 8.68 6.30 0.24
N GLY A 104 9.18 5.15 0.71
CA GLY A 104 10.24 4.40 0.05
C GLY A 104 9.84 3.91 -1.35
N ASN A 105 8.63 3.40 -1.49
CA ASN A 105 8.13 2.88 -2.74
C ASN A 105 7.86 3.99 -3.77
N ILE A 106 7.38 5.17 -3.35
CA ILE A 106 7.25 6.33 -4.24
C ILE A 106 8.62 6.84 -4.69
N ALA A 107 9.60 6.90 -3.78
CA ALA A 107 10.98 7.25 -4.14
C ALA A 107 11.57 6.27 -5.15
N TRP A 108 11.34 4.97 -4.96
CA TRP A 108 11.72 3.93 -5.91
C TRP A 108 11.05 4.16 -7.27
N LEU A 109 9.74 4.40 -7.30
CA LEU A 109 8.98 4.59 -8.54
C LEU A 109 9.46 5.82 -9.32
N ARG A 110 9.72 6.94 -8.63
CA ARG A 110 10.32 8.14 -9.24
C ARG A 110 11.70 7.87 -9.82
N SER A 111 12.52 7.06 -9.15
CA SER A 111 13.85 6.71 -9.65
C SER A 111 13.84 5.91 -10.95
N ARG A 112 12.72 5.24 -11.26
CA ARG A 112 12.52 4.52 -12.53
C ARG A 112 12.31 5.47 -13.71
N LYS A 113 12.03 6.76 -13.50
CA LYS A 113 11.80 7.75 -14.57
C LYS A 113 10.77 7.29 -15.63
N ILE A 114 9.73 6.60 -15.17
CA ILE A 114 8.63 6.12 -16.02
C ILE A 114 7.82 7.34 -16.47
N GLY A 115 7.62 7.48 -17.78
CA GLY A 115 6.91 8.61 -18.36
C GLY A 115 6.98 8.60 -19.90
N PRO A 116 6.44 9.61 -20.57
CA PRO A 116 6.56 9.75 -22.02
C PRO A 116 8.03 9.79 -22.44
N GLY A 117 8.51 8.76 -23.14
CA GLY A 117 9.92 8.59 -23.51
C GLY A 117 10.71 7.56 -22.69
N TYR A 118 10.04 6.76 -21.84
CA TYR A 118 10.65 5.57 -21.24
C TYR A 118 10.93 4.54 -22.33
N ASN A 119 12.18 4.50 -22.81
CA ASN A 119 12.66 3.48 -23.74
C ASN A 119 13.09 2.25 -22.93
N THR A 120 12.45 1.12 -23.20
CA THR A 120 12.93 -0.23 -22.85
C THR A 120 14.09 -0.62 -23.75
#